data_AF-A0A2V6GIE2-F1
#
_entry.id   AF-A0A2V6GIE2-F1
#
_cell.length_a   1.000
_cell.length_b   1.000
_cell.length_c   1.000
_cell.angle_alpha   90.00
_cell.angle_beta   90.00
_cell.angle_gamma   90.00
#
_symmetry.space_group_name_H-M   'P 1'
#
loop_
_entity.id
_entity.type
_entity.pdbx_description
1 polymer ?
#
loop_
_entity_poly.entity_id
_entity_poly.type
_entity_poly.pdbx_seq_one_letter_code
_entity_poly.pdbx_strand_id
1 'polypeptide(L)'
;MRHRVLFCLGSVALAFEVAALSAVDVRRPEERQKAQQAVVKQQEKRAQRTSIIEFRGQQAFKETELRSALKEEITTIDDFGLSPARADDLAFFAEVFYRKHGYADVNVRYVIESESRLRLDITEGPRFMLGSIVFDGNTREPTEKLFEYMVGPTRERYSKLEKRLPFVAADMQEGGGLVRRFYVADGFLDVVVDPPRYTFDRQSNQVAVVVPIHEGQQYFFGSVSFSGQKIYDAETLRGQMLDLLQRPYTEARVADIPRRLQAYFKARGYYDVKVAATGAPEEAVNGRVPVEITVAAGPVYHFDGVTVSGLTRLHPSYVVKRLNKLSGKTYSPDVLDERFRTLMKTGLFNLLQIKPVPVDGHLLRLDISAEEAKSKEFGLSVGYGTYEGGIVGVQFRDRDLFGYGRPLTTSIEVSQRGYKGEILYEDPFFFDTDFAFKARLAAIRFDFDGYSKFDLGGRLELTRKITKYDEAGLIFSVRHVKIIQ
;
A
#
# COMPACT_ATOMS: atom_id res chain seq x y z
N MET A 1 13.40 -86.63 48.59
CA MET A 1 13.03 -87.07 49.94
C MET A 1 12.51 -85.88 50.73
N ARG A 2 11.41 -86.12 51.46
CA ARG A 2 10.76 -85.32 52.50
C ARG A 2 9.83 -84.17 52.09
N HIS A 3 8.58 -84.48 52.41
CA HIS A 3 7.35 -83.73 52.34
C HIS A 3 7.28 -82.48 53.22
N ARG A 4 6.38 -81.61 52.77
CA ARG A 4 5.67 -80.56 53.49
C ARG A 4 5.17 -80.99 54.86
N VAL A 5 5.16 -80.04 55.80
CA VAL A 5 4.26 -80.03 56.95
C VAL A 5 3.47 -78.73 56.91
N LEU A 6 2.15 -78.91 56.93
CA LEU A 6 1.12 -77.92 57.20
C LEU A 6 0.96 -77.85 58.72
N PHE A 7 0.76 -76.66 59.32
CA PHE A 7 -0.24 -76.50 60.39
C PHE A 7 -0.60 -75.03 60.58
N CYS A 8 -1.90 -74.80 60.63
CA CYS A 8 -2.61 -73.55 60.90
C CYS A 8 -2.45 -73.07 62.34
N LEU A 9 -2.70 -71.78 62.56
CA LEU A 9 -3.72 -71.27 63.50
C LEU A 9 -3.84 -69.75 63.35
N GLY A 10 -5.08 -69.26 63.24
CA GLY A 10 -5.40 -67.87 62.94
C GLY A 10 -5.87 -67.04 64.14
N SER A 11 -6.25 -65.80 63.83
CA SER A 11 -7.08 -64.78 64.54
C SER A 11 -6.45 -63.39 64.34
N VAL A 12 -7.11 -62.24 64.21
CA VAL A 12 -8.50 -61.77 64.10
C VAL A 12 -8.42 -60.32 63.57
N ALA A 13 -9.42 -59.94 62.76
CA ALA A 13 -9.98 -58.60 62.45
C ALA A 13 -9.11 -57.35 62.15
N LEU A 14 -9.40 -56.75 60.99
CA LEU A 14 -9.82 -55.34 60.90
C LEU A 14 -10.60 -55.11 59.59
N ALA A 15 -11.88 -54.80 59.72
CA ALA A 15 -12.76 -54.44 58.62
C ALA A 15 -12.59 -52.94 58.31
N PHE A 16 -12.41 -52.62 57.03
CA PHE A 16 -12.67 -51.30 56.48
C PHE A 16 -13.60 -51.49 55.28
N GLU A 17 -14.83 -50.99 55.40
CA GLU A 17 -15.74 -50.77 54.28
C GLU A 17 -15.15 -49.69 53.38
N VAL A 18 -14.93 -50.02 52.10
CA VAL A 18 -14.80 -49.03 51.03
C VAL A 18 -15.98 -49.27 50.10
N ALA A 19 -16.95 -48.36 50.17
CA ALA A 19 -18.07 -48.28 49.25
C ALA A 19 -17.55 -48.21 47.81
N ALA A 20 -18.03 -49.12 46.97
CA ALA A 20 -17.78 -49.11 45.54
C ALA A 20 -18.41 -47.85 44.93
N LEU A 21 -17.58 -46.86 44.64
CA LEU A 21 -17.92 -45.78 43.72
C LEU A 21 -18.24 -46.41 42.36
N SER A 22 -19.48 -46.24 41.91
CA SER A 22 -19.88 -46.53 40.54
C SER A 22 -18.92 -45.82 39.59
N ALA A 23 -18.20 -46.60 38.80
CA ALA A 23 -17.27 -46.09 37.79
C ALA A 23 -18.02 -45.12 36.86
N VAL A 24 -17.68 -43.84 36.93
CA VAL A 24 -18.00 -42.88 35.88
C VAL A 24 -17.20 -43.32 34.66
N ASP A 25 -17.90 -43.75 33.62
CA ASP A 25 -17.29 -44.18 32.35
C ASP A 25 -16.65 -42.96 31.67
N VAL A 26 -15.38 -42.72 31.98
CA VAL A 26 -14.57 -41.69 31.34
C VAL A 26 -14.17 -42.21 29.96
N ARG A 27 -15.03 -41.98 28.97
CA ARG A 27 -14.72 -42.26 27.56
C ARG A 27 -13.38 -41.67 27.18
N ARG A 28 -12.54 -42.48 26.53
CA ARG A 28 -11.16 -42.13 26.15
C ARG A 28 -11.13 -40.84 25.33
N PRO A 29 -10.10 -39.99 25.43
CA PRO A 29 -9.97 -38.75 24.66
C PRO A 29 -10.13 -38.96 23.14
N GLU A 30 -9.66 -40.11 22.64
CA GLU A 30 -9.79 -40.51 21.23
C GLU A 30 -11.24 -40.79 20.81
N GLU A 31 -12.08 -41.29 21.72
CA GLU A 31 -13.51 -41.51 21.46
C GLU A 31 -14.29 -40.20 21.48
N ARG A 32 -13.89 -39.22 22.30
CA ARG A 32 -14.45 -37.86 22.25
C ARG A 32 -14.09 -37.16 20.94
N GLN A 33 -12.84 -37.29 20.48
CA GLN A 33 -12.43 -36.74 19.18
C GLN A 33 -13.12 -37.44 18.01
N LYS A 34 -13.24 -38.77 18.02
CA LYS A 34 -14.00 -39.51 17.01
C LYS A 34 -15.49 -39.18 17.06
N ALA A 35 -16.07 -38.98 18.24
CA ALA A 35 -17.46 -38.56 18.38
C ALA A 35 -17.67 -37.12 17.88
N GLN A 36 -16.76 -36.19 18.20
CA GLN A 36 -16.77 -34.83 17.66
C GLN A 36 -16.59 -34.83 16.14
N GLN A 37 -15.63 -35.58 15.61
CA GLN A 37 -15.43 -35.75 14.17
C GLN A 37 -16.62 -36.43 13.49
N ALA A 38 -17.28 -37.40 14.13
CA ALA A 38 -18.48 -38.02 13.61
C ALA A 38 -19.67 -37.05 13.61
N VAL A 39 -19.82 -36.22 14.64
CA VAL A 39 -20.83 -35.14 14.70
C VAL A 39 -20.56 -34.10 13.62
N VAL A 40 -19.30 -33.66 13.43
CA VAL A 40 -18.89 -32.75 12.35
C VAL A 40 -19.17 -33.38 10.99
N LYS A 41 -18.79 -34.64 10.77
CA LYS A 41 -19.01 -35.35 9.51
C LYS A 41 -20.48 -35.65 9.22
N GLN A 42 -21.30 -35.78 10.26
CA GLN A 42 -22.75 -35.94 10.17
C GLN A 42 -23.46 -34.59 9.96
N GLN A 43 -22.91 -33.49 10.50
CA GLN A 43 -23.30 -32.12 10.19
C GLN A 43 -22.94 -31.76 8.74
N GLU A 44 -21.73 -32.10 8.26
CA GLU A 44 -21.31 -31.97 6.86
C GLU A 44 -22.20 -32.77 5.90
N LYS A 45 -22.56 -34.02 6.25
CA LYS A 45 -23.52 -34.81 5.45
C LYS A 45 -24.95 -34.26 5.46
N ARG A 46 -25.36 -33.54 6.51
CA ARG A 46 -26.65 -32.82 6.57
C ARG A 46 -26.60 -31.49 5.79
N ALA A 47 -25.41 -30.86 5.71
CA ALA A 47 -25.15 -29.63 4.97
C ALA A 47 -25.16 -29.81 3.43
N GLN A 48 -25.01 -31.04 2.92
CA GLN A 48 -25.14 -31.34 1.47
C GLN A 48 -26.56 -31.14 0.89
N ARG A 49 -27.54 -30.69 1.69
CA ARG A 49 -28.82 -30.20 1.17
C ARG A 49 -28.72 -28.68 1.06
N THR A 50 -28.60 -28.17 -0.17
CA THR A 50 -28.65 -26.72 -0.45
C THR A 50 -29.83 -26.10 0.29
N SER A 51 -29.55 -25.14 1.16
CA SER A 51 -30.61 -24.49 1.92
C SER A 51 -31.36 -23.54 1.00
N ILE A 52 -32.68 -23.71 0.88
CA ILE A 52 -33.52 -22.81 0.12
C ILE A 52 -33.76 -21.57 0.98
N ILE A 53 -33.09 -20.48 0.64
CA ILE A 53 -33.28 -19.17 1.28
C ILE A 53 -34.24 -18.36 0.43
N GLU A 54 -35.37 -17.98 0.98
CA GLU A 54 -36.40 -17.17 0.32
C GLU A 54 -36.47 -15.79 0.97
N PHE A 55 -36.43 -14.74 0.14
CA PHE A 55 -36.59 -13.35 0.57
C PHE A 55 -38.02 -12.91 0.27
N ARG A 56 -38.72 -12.36 1.26
CA ARG A 56 -40.08 -11.84 1.12
C ARG A 56 -40.17 -10.41 1.62
N GLY A 57 -40.80 -9.53 0.85
CA GLY A 57 -41.01 -8.13 1.22
C GLY A 57 -39.96 -7.16 0.69
N GLN A 58 -38.93 -7.65 0.00
CA GLN A 58 -37.99 -6.83 -0.75
C GLN A 58 -38.67 -6.12 -1.92
N GLN A 59 -38.50 -4.80 -1.99
CA GLN A 59 -39.00 -3.93 -3.04
C GLN A 59 -37.88 -3.03 -3.57
N ALA A 60 -36.99 -2.58 -2.70
CA ALA A 60 -35.88 -1.69 -3.04
C ALA A 60 -34.76 -2.37 -3.82
N PHE A 61 -34.48 -3.64 -3.53
CA PHE A 61 -33.36 -4.39 -4.10
C PHE A 61 -33.82 -5.68 -4.75
N LYS A 62 -33.14 -6.05 -5.82
CA LYS A 62 -33.35 -7.35 -6.45
C LYS A 62 -32.79 -8.45 -5.55
N GLU A 63 -33.42 -9.62 -5.59
CA GLU A 63 -32.96 -10.78 -4.84
C GLU A 63 -31.50 -11.14 -5.16
N THR A 64 -31.08 -10.99 -6.42
CA THR A 64 -29.69 -11.21 -6.84
C THR A 64 -28.69 -10.30 -6.13
N GLU A 65 -29.07 -9.06 -5.84
CA GLU A 65 -28.23 -8.08 -5.14
C GLU A 65 -28.11 -8.47 -3.66
N LEU A 66 -29.24 -8.84 -3.03
CA LEU A 66 -29.26 -9.33 -1.64
C LEU A 66 -28.42 -10.59 -1.48
N ARG A 67 -28.54 -11.55 -2.41
CA ARG A 67 -27.72 -12.77 -2.41
C ARG A 67 -26.24 -12.49 -2.59
N SER A 68 -25.89 -11.52 -3.44
CA SER A 68 -24.49 -11.13 -3.62
C SER A 68 -23.94 -10.45 -2.37
N ALA A 69 -24.74 -9.63 -1.69
CA ALA A 69 -24.33 -8.94 -0.48
C ALA A 69 -24.20 -9.87 0.73
N LEU A 70 -25.01 -10.92 0.80
CA LEU A 70 -25.07 -11.89 1.90
C LEU A 70 -24.35 -13.21 1.56
N LYS A 71 -23.44 -13.18 0.58
CA LYS A 71 -22.83 -14.40 0.02
C LYS A 71 -22.08 -15.20 1.08
N GLU A 72 -21.38 -14.53 2.00
CA GLU A 72 -20.56 -15.18 3.03
C GLU A 72 -21.45 -15.92 4.04
N GLU A 73 -22.54 -15.29 4.47
CA GLU A 73 -23.51 -15.86 5.41
C GLU A 73 -24.27 -17.01 4.76
N ILE A 74 -24.66 -16.87 3.50
CA ILE A 74 -25.31 -17.94 2.72
C ILE A 74 -24.36 -19.14 2.57
N THR A 75 -23.09 -18.90 2.23
CA THR A 75 -22.07 -19.96 2.10
C THR A 75 -21.87 -20.67 3.43
N THR A 76 -21.85 -19.94 4.55
CA THR A 76 -21.75 -20.51 5.90
C THR A 76 -22.94 -21.41 6.23
N ILE A 77 -24.14 -21.07 5.76
CA ILE A 77 -25.33 -21.93 5.91
C ILE A 77 -25.20 -23.18 5.01
N ASP A 78 -24.71 -23.04 3.78
CA ASP A 78 -24.53 -24.17 2.86
C ASP A 78 -23.45 -25.14 3.35
N ASP A 79 -22.34 -24.66 3.90
CA ASP A 79 -21.21 -25.48 4.34
C ASP A 79 -21.48 -26.21 5.66
N PHE A 80 -22.16 -25.54 6.59
CA PHE A 80 -22.33 -26.04 7.95
C PHE A 80 -23.80 -26.41 8.29
N GLY A 81 -24.75 -26.15 7.38
CA GLY A 81 -26.19 -26.36 7.55
C GLY A 81 -26.98 -25.13 8.03
N LEU A 82 -28.30 -25.25 8.14
CA LEU A 82 -29.16 -24.21 8.72
C LEU A 82 -29.25 -24.34 10.25
N SER A 83 -29.13 -23.25 11.00
CA SER A 83 -29.45 -23.18 12.45
C SER A 83 -30.05 -21.83 12.82
N PRO A 84 -30.73 -21.70 13.97
CA PRO A 84 -31.26 -20.42 14.43
C PRO A 84 -30.22 -19.31 14.52
N ALA A 85 -29.00 -19.60 15.01
CA ALA A 85 -27.93 -18.61 15.09
C ALA A 85 -27.51 -18.07 13.71
N ARG A 86 -27.34 -18.95 12.72
CA ARG A 86 -26.96 -18.52 11.36
C ARG A 86 -28.09 -17.83 10.61
N ALA A 87 -29.34 -18.22 10.89
CA ALA A 87 -30.51 -17.53 10.38
C ALA A 87 -30.63 -16.10 10.96
N ASP A 88 -30.33 -15.95 12.25
CA ASP A 88 -30.25 -14.65 12.93
C ASP A 88 -29.12 -13.79 12.35
N ASP A 89 -27.92 -14.37 12.17
CA ASP A 89 -26.80 -13.69 11.53
C ASP A 89 -27.17 -13.20 10.12
N LEU A 90 -27.75 -14.07 9.28
CA LEU A 90 -28.17 -13.70 7.93
C LEU A 90 -29.22 -12.57 7.95
N ALA A 91 -30.18 -12.62 8.88
CA ALA A 91 -31.18 -11.56 9.06
C ALA A 91 -30.53 -10.24 9.51
N PHE A 92 -29.59 -10.30 10.45
CA PHE A 92 -28.82 -9.16 10.93
C PHE A 92 -27.99 -8.52 9.82
N PHE A 93 -27.26 -9.31 9.02
CA PHE A 93 -26.49 -8.78 7.90
C PHE A 93 -27.37 -8.23 6.78
N ALA A 94 -28.57 -8.79 6.58
CA ALA A 94 -29.57 -8.18 5.72
C ALA A 94 -29.99 -6.81 6.25
N GLU A 95 -30.31 -6.67 7.54
CA GLU A 95 -30.60 -5.34 8.14
C GLU A 95 -29.43 -4.37 7.97
N VAL A 96 -28.19 -4.81 8.20
CA VAL A 96 -26.98 -3.99 8.01
C VAL A 96 -26.85 -3.53 6.57
N PHE A 97 -27.12 -4.42 5.59
CA PHE A 97 -27.11 -4.08 4.17
C PHE A 97 -28.15 -2.98 3.87
N TYR A 98 -29.39 -3.15 4.31
CA TYR A 98 -30.45 -2.14 4.11
C TYR A 98 -30.12 -0.80 4.79
N ARG A 99 -29.63 -0.83 6.04
CA ARG A 99 -29.20 0.37 6.77
C ARG A 99 -28.07 1.11 6.06
N LYS A 100 -27.12 0.39 5.45
CA LYS A 100 -26.05 0.96 4.61
C LYS A 100 -26.57 1.64 3.33
N HIS A 101 -27.83 1.41 2.95
CA HIS A 101 -28.46 2.03 1.79
C HIS A 101 -29.52 3.08 2.13
N GLY A 102 -29.68 3.43 3.41
CA GLY A 102 -30.59 4.48 3.85
C GLY A 102 -31.90 4.00 4.48
N TYR A 103 -32.08 2.69 4.65
CA TYR A 103 -33.29 2.13 5.27
C TYR A 103 -33.06 1.97 6.78
N ALA A 104 -33.18 3.07 7.52
CA ALA A 104 -32.90 3.10 8.96
C ALA A 104 -33.91 2.30 9.79
N ASP A 105 -35.18 2.28 9.36
CA ASP A 105 -36.30 1.61 10.02
C ASP A 105 -36.49 0.15 9.54
N VAL A 106 -35.51 -0.41 8.81
CA VAL A 106 -35.59 -1.79 8.32
C VAL A 106 -35.69 -2.79 9.48
N ASN A 107 -36.58 -3.77 9.33
CA ASN A 107 -36.63 -4.95 10.18
C ASN A 107 -36.66 -6.22 9.34
N VAL A 108 -35.76 -7.16 9.64
CA VAL A 108 -35.73 -8.47 8.99
C VAL A 108 -36.00 -9.56 10.02
N ARG A 109 -37.06 -10.34 9.79
CA ARG A 109 -37.41 -11.49 10.65
C ARG A 109 -37.15 -12.77 9.89
N TYR A 110 -36.52 -13.74 10.55
CA TYR A 110 -36.32 -15.06 9.96
C TYR A 110 -37.36 -16.06 10.44
N VAL A 111 -37.74 -16.98 9.56
CA VAL A 111 -38.62 -18.12 9.83
C VAL A 111 -37.99 -19.37 9.20
N ILE A 112 -37.69 -20.37 10.02
CA ILE A 112 -37.22 -21.68 9.54
C ILE A 112 -38.46 -22.55 9.29
N GLU A 113 -38.75 -22.84 8.02
CA GLU A 113 -39.93 -23.60 7.62
C GLU A 113 -39.68 -25.12 7.58
N SER A 114 -38.44 -25.52 7.32
CA SER A 114 -38.00 -26.91 7.37
C SER A 114 -36.49 -27.00 7.62
N GLU A 115 -35.97 -28.23 7.77
CA GLU A 115 -34.52 -28.46 8.00
C GLU A 115 -33.60 -27.83 6.93
N SER A 116 -34.13 -27.49 5.75
CA SER A 116 -33.36 -26.90 4.64
C SER A 116 -34.09 -25.74 3.95
N ARG A 117 -35.05 -25.07 4.64
CA ARG A 117 -35.76 -23.91 4.09
C ARG A 117 -35.85 -22.78 5.11
N LEU A 118 -35.31 -21.63 4.73
CA LEU A 118 -35.28 -20.39 5.51
C LEU A 118 -36.02 -19.30 4.74
N ARG A 119 -36.98 -18.62 5.38
CA ARG A 119 -37.63 -17.43 4.85
C ARG A 119 -37.23 -16.21 5.65
N LEU A 120 -36.83 -15.15 4.96
CA LEU A 120 -36.56 -13.83 5.53
C LEU A 120 -37.70 -12.88 5.15
N ASP A 121 -38.47 -12.45 6.15
CA ASP A 121 -39.52 -11.44 6.00
C ASP A 121 -38.91 -10.05 6.27
N ILE A 122 -38.77 -9.26 5.21
CA ILE A 122 -38.15 -7.95 5.19
C ILE A 122 -39.24 -6.88 5.21
N THR A 123 -39.19 -6.00 6.21
CA THR A 123 -39.94 -4.75 6.25
C THR A 123 -38.96 -3.60 6.06
N GLU A 124 -38.85 -3.08 4.83
CA GLU A 124 -37.79 -2.12 4.45
C GLU A 124 -37.93 -0.76 5.15
N GLY A 125 -39.18 -0.27 5.30
CA GLY A 125 -39.43 1.10 5.73
C GLY A 125 -39.07 2.15 4.66
N PRO A 126 -39.25 3.45 4.95
CA PRO A 126 -38.85 4.50 4.02
C PRO A 126 -37.33 4.60 3.90
N ARG A 127 -36.85 4.96 2.71
CA ARG A 127 -35.45 5.34 2.50
C ARG A 127 -35.22 6.76 2.99
N PHE A 128 -34.44 6.91 4.05
CA PHE A 128 -34.07 8.20 4.60
C PHE A 128 -32.90 8.83 3.85
N MET A 129 -33.06 10.10 3.49
CA MET A 129 -32.02 10.92 2.89
C MET A 129 -31.38 11.83 3.94
N LEU A 130 -30.09 12.11 3.78
CA LEU A 130 -29.39 13.06 4.62
C LEU A 130 -29.92 14.47 4.32
N GLY A 131 -30.43 15.14 5.36
CA GLY A 131 -30.91 16.51 5.30
C GLY A 131 -29.81 17.51 5.66
N SER A 132 -30.10 18.43 6.58
CA SER A 132 -29.12 19.38 7.10
C SER A 132 -28.16 18.71 8.10
N ILE A 133 -26.87 19.05 8.00
CA ILE A 133 -25.89 18.76 9.03
C ILE A 133 -25.52 20.08 9.72
N VAL A 134 -25.66 20.11 11.03
CA VAL A 134 -25.27 21.25 11.87
C VAL A 134 -24.13 20.79 12.77
N PHE A 135 -23.00 21.48 12.72
CA PHE A 135 -21.93 21.34 13.70
C PHE A 135 -22.18 22.39 14.77
N ASP A 136 -22.26 21.97 16.03
CA ASP A 136 -22.52 22.85 17.16
C ASP A 136 -21.22 23.02 17.95
N GLY A 137 -20.66 24.23 17.97
CA GLY A 137 -19.40 24.54 18.65
C GLY A 137 -18.19 24.72 17.72
N ASN A 138 -18.33 24.55 16.40
CA ASN A 138 -17.25 24.89 15.46
C ASN A 138 -17.14 26.40 15.26
N THR A 139 -16.11 27.02 15.83
CA THR A 139 -15.88 28.47 15.76
C THR A 139 -14.67 28.79 14.89
N ARG A 140 -13.62 27.98 14.96
CA ARG A 140 -12.37 28.18 14.22
C ARG A 140 -12.39 27.54 12.85
N GLU A 141 -13.03 26.37 12.72
CA GLU A 141 -13.07 25.64 11.46
C GLU A 141 -14.38 25.85 10.69
N PRO A 142 -14.30 26.06 9.35
CA PRO A 142 -15.46 26.30 8.52
C PRO A 142 -16.32 25.03 8.38
N THR A 143 -17.62 25.20 8.50
CA THR A 143 -18.63 24.14 8.42
C THR A 143 -18.54 23.33 7.12
N GLU A 144 -18.24 23.98 5.99
CA GLU A 144 -18.13 23.33 4.68
C GLU A 144 -17.00 22.29 4.66
N LYS A 145 -15.91 22.57 5.36
CA LYS A 145 -14.76 21.65 5.44
C LYS A 145 -15.08 20.46 6.33
N LEU A 146 -15.74 20.70 7.47
CA LEU A 146 -16.19 19.62 8.36
C LEU A 146 -17.24 18.72 7.68
N PHE A 147 -18.12 19.31 6.88
CA PHE A 147 -19.12 18.59 6.11
C PHE A 147 -18.47 17.56 5.18
N GLU A 148 -17.41 17.92 4.46
CA GLU A 148 -16.68 17.02 3.56
C GLU A 148 -16.13 15.77 4.27
N TYR A 149 -15.60 15.94 5.50
CA TYR A 149 -15.13 14.81 6.32
C TYR A 149 -16.29 13.99 6.87
N MET A 150 -17.37 14.65 7.29
CA MET A 150 -18.55 14.01 7.87
C MET A 150 -19.26 13.08 6.88
N VAL A 151 -19.39 13.49 5.62
CA VAL A 151 -20.05 12.70 4.57
C VAL A 151 -19.09 11.82 3.75
N GLY A 152 -17.79 11.87 4.05
CA GLY A 152 -16.74 11.14 3.35
C GLY A 152 -17.04 9.64 3.18
N PRO A 153 -17.36 8.89 4.26
CA PRO A 153 -17.64 7.46 4.18
C PRO A 153 -18.85 7.14 3.28
N THR A 154 -19.91 7.96 3.34
CA THR A 154 -21.08 7.79 2.47
C THR A 154 -20.74 8.11 1.01
N ARG A 155 -19.96 9.15 0.72
CA ARG A 155 -19.56 9.49 -0.65
C ARG A 155 -18.63 8.48 -1.29
N GLU A 156 -17.79 7.80 -0.51
CA GLU A 156 -16.92 6.73 -0.99
C GLU A 156 -17.73 5.53 -1.51
N ARG A 157 -18.85 5.20 -0.84
CA ARG A 157 -19.76 4.11 -1.27
C ARG A 157 -20.53 4.46 -2.55
N TYR A 158 -20.90 5.72 -2.73
CA TYR A 158 -21.71 6.17 -3.86
C TYR A 158 -20.85 6.89 -4.91
N SER A 159 -20.81 8.22 -4.84
CA SER A 159 -20.02 9.05 -5.73
C SER A 159 -19.69 10.36 -5.04
N LYS A 160 -18.49 10.89 -5.30
CA LYS A 160 -18.06 12.20 -4.80
C LYS A 160 -18.90 13.37 -5.34
N LEU A 161 -19.57 13.18 -6.49
CA LEU A 161 -20.40 14.19 -7.14
C LEU A 161 -21.87 14.14 -6.71
N GLU A 162 -22.27 13.10 -5.97
CA GLU A 162 -23.65 12.93 -5.54
C GLU A 162 -24.01 13.97 -4.47
N LYS A 163 -25.03 14.79 -4.76
CA LYS A 163 -25.47 15.86 -3.86
C LYS A 163 -26.53 15.36 -2.87
N ARG A 164 -27.25 14.29 -3.21
CA ARG A 164 -28.31 13.72 -2.37
C ARG A 164 -27.85 12.36 -1.84
N LEU A 165 -27.32 12.36 -0.63
CA LEU A 165 -26.79 11.17 0.01
C LEU A 165 -27.87 10.50 0.87
N PRO A 166 -27.95 9.15 0.89
CA PRO A 166 -28.79 8.45 1.86
C PRO A 166 -28.22 8.62 3.27
N PHE A 167 -29.10 8.67 4.26
CA PHE A 167 -28.68 8.72 5.66
C PHE A 167 -28.23 7.33 6.13
N VAL A 168 -26.97 7.23 6.58
CA VAL A 168 -26.43 6.00 7.15
C VAL A 168 -25.79 6.33 8.49
N ALA A 169 -26.41 5.89 9.59
CA ALA A 169 -25.96 6.24 10.94
C ALA A 169 -24.51 5.81 11.22
N ALA A 170 -24.09 4.63 10.74
CA ALA A 170 -22.71 4.15 10.89
C ALA A 170 -21.70 5.07 10.19
N ASP A 171 -22.01 5.51 8.97
CA ASP A 171 -21.16 6.42 8.21
C ASP A 171 -21.05 7.79 8.90
N MET A 172 -22.13 8.27 9.54
CA MET A 172 -22.10 9.52 10.32
C MET A 172 -21.23 9.42 11.58
N GLN A 173 -21.24 8.27 12.26
CA GLN A 173 -20.34 8.03 13.41
C GLN A 173 -18.87 7.99 12.95
N GLU A 174 -18.59 7.29 11.86
CA GLU A 174 -17.26 7.25 11.25
C GLU A 174 -16.82 8.66 10.79
N GLY A 175 -17.71 9.40 10.14
CA GLY A 175 -17.52 10.79 9.74
C GLY A 175 -17.17 11.71 10.91
N GLY A 176 -17.84 11.56 12.06
CA GLY A 176 -17.47 12.27 13.29
C GLY A 176 -16.05 11.95 13.76
N GLY A 177 -15.61 10.70 13.63
CA GLY A 177 -14.23 10.30 13.86
C GLY A 177 -13.23 10.95 12.89
N LEU A 178 -13.60 11.12 11.63
CA LEU A 178 -12.79 11.83 10.63
C LEU A 178 -12.70 13.33 10.93
N VAL A 179 -13.82 13.95 11.31
CA VAL A 179 -13.85 15.35 11.78
C VAL A 179 -12.91 15.53 12.97
N ARG A 180 -12.96 14.64 13.97
CA ARG A 180 -12.03 14.67 15.11
C ARG A 180 -10.56 14.59 14.64
N ARG A 181 -10.23 13.64 13.76
CA ARG A 181 -8.87 13.50 13.21
C ARG A 181 -8.41 14.73 12.46
N PHE A 182 -9.32 15.37 11.73
CA PHE A 182 -9.06 16.62 11.03
C PHE A 182 -8.67 17.74 12.01
N TYR A 183 -9.44 17.95 13.07
CA TYR A 183 -9.11 18.92 14.12
C TYR A 183 -7.76 18.63 14.79
N VAL A 184 -7.48 17.37 15.13
CA VAL A 184 -6.17 16.97 15.69
C VAL A 184 -5.04 17.29 14.71
N ALA A 185 -5.23 17.05 13.41
CA ALA A 185 -4.24 17.37 12.38
C ALA A 185 -4.02 18.90 12.21
N ASP A 186 -5.02 19.71 12.56
CA ASP A 186 -4.96 21.16 12.60
C ASP A 186 -4.49 21.72 13.96
N GLY A 187 -4.08 20.86 14.89
CA GLY A 187 -3.46 21.23 16.15
C GLY A 187 -4.41 21.44 17.33
N PHE A 188 -5.67 21.02 17.21
CA PHE A 188 -6.61 20.97 18.33
C PHE A 188 -6.48 19.61 19.03
N LEU A 189 -5.57 19.50 19.99
CA LEU A 189 -5.25 18.22 20.64
C LEU A 189 -6.36 17.74 21.58
N ASP A 190 -7.05 18.69 22.22
CA ASP A 190 -8.08 18.43 23.23
C ASP A 190 -9.49 18.35 22.62
N VAL A 191 -9.59 18.25 21.29
CA VAL A 191 -10.88 18.22 20.60
C VAL A 191 -11.71 17.01 20.99
N VAL A 192 -12.98 17.27 21.32
CA VAL A 192 -14.00 16.23 21.54
C VAL A 192 -15.12 16.42 20.54
N VAL A 193 -15.43 15.36 19.80
CA VAL A 193 -16.59 15.30 18.89
C VAL A 193 -17.55 14.28 19.50
N ASP A 194 -18.69 14.77 19.98
CA ASP A 194 -19.70 13.91 20.58
C ASP A 194 -20.43 13.07 19.52
N PRO A 195 -21.05 11.94 19.91
CA PRO A 195 -21.88 11.17 19.01
C PRO A 195 -22.97 12.04 18.34
N PRO A 196 -23.06 12.01 16.99
CA PRO A 196 -24.10 12.70 16.25
C PRO A 196 -25.52 12.39 16.75
N ARG A 197 -26.35 13.43 16.87
CA ARG A 197 -27.77 13.33 17.21
C ARG A 197 -28.62 13.42 15.94
N TYR A 198 -29.64 12.58 15.85
CA TYR A 198 -30.46 12.43 14.64
C TYR A 198 -31.91 12.84 14.90
N THR A 199 -32.47 13.65 14.01
CA THR A 199 -33.90 13.99 14.01
C THR A 199 -34.53 13.54 12.69
N PHE A 200 -35.46 12.57 12.77
CA PHE A 200 -36.12 11.97 11.61
C PHE A 200 -37.39 12.75 11.26
N ASP A 201 -37.42 13.34 10.07
CA ASP A 201 -38.64 13.87 9.46
C ASP A 201 -39.26 12.80 8.56
N ARG A 202 -40.36 12.19 9.03
CA ARG A 202 -41.09 11.14 8.31
C ARG A 202 -41.99 11.67 7.19
N GLN A 203 -42.24 12.98 7.09
CA GLN A 203 -43.01 13.54 5.98
C GLN A 203 -42.12 13.71 4.75
N SER A 204 -40.90 14.21 4.94
CA SER A 204 -39.94 14.43 3.85
C SER A 204 -38.96 13.27 3.64
N ASN A 205 -38.98 12.25 4.52
CA ASN A 205 -37.98 11.18 4.60
C ASN A 205 -36.55 11.72 4.70
N GLN A 206 -36.34 12.81 5.44
CA GLN A 206 -35.03 13.40 5.67
C GLN A 206 -34.59 13.24 7.12
N VAL A 207 -33.28 13.17 7.33
CA VAL A 207 -32.67 13.13 8.65
C VAL A 207 -31.78 14.34 8.84
N ALA A 208 -32.12 15.19 9.80
CA ALA A 208 -31.25 16.24 10.26
C ALA A 208 -30.24 15.67 11.26
N VAL A 209 -28.97 16.04 11.10
CA VAL A 209 -27.86 15.57 11.93
C VAL A 209 -27.26 16.76 12.67
N VAL A 210 -27.14 16.66 13.99
CA VAL A 210 -26.44 17.63 14.82
C VAL A 210 -25.20 16.97 15.41
N VAL A 211 -24.04 17.57 15.20
CA VAL A 211 -22.74 17.06 15.67
C VAL A 211 -22.16 18.07 16.67
N PRO A 212 -22.27 17.81 17.98
CA PRO A 212 -21.65 18.67 18.98
C PRO A 212 -20.12 18.52 18.96
N ILE A 213 -19.42 19.65 18.97
CA ILE A 213 -17.96 19.73 18.93
C ILE A 213 -17.48 20.67 20.03
N HIS A 214 -16.55 20.18 20.83
CA HIS A 214 -15.75 20.98 21.74
C HIS A 214 -14.34 21.11 21.14
N GLU A 215 -14.08 22.22 20.43
CA GLU A 215 -12.83 22.42 19.69
C GLU A 215 -11.59 22.40 20.60
N GLY A 216 -11.72 22.96 21.80
CA GLY A 216 -10.59 23.14 22.71
C GLY A 216 -9.61 24.22 22.22
N GLN A 217 -8.38 24.16 22.69
CA GLN A 217 -7.32 25.10 22.31
C GLN A 217 -6.53 24.59 21.11
N GLN A 218 -6.20 25.50 20.19
CA GLN A 218 -5.24 25.21 19.12
C GLN A 218 -3.81 25.40 19.62
N TYR A 219 -2.97 24.41 19.38
CA TYR A 219 -1.57 24.41 19.78
C TYR A 219 -0.66 24.79 18.61
N PHE A 220 0.41 25.52 18.91
CA PHE A 220 1.45 25.97 17.98
C PHE A 220 2.84 25.65 18.55
N PHE A 221 3.86 25.61 17.70
CA PHE A 221 5.24 25.45 18.16
C PHE A 221 5.69 26.68 18.96
N GLY A 222 6.22 26.45 20.15
CA GLY A 222 6.77 27.46 21.05
C GLY A 222 8.28 27.61 20.93
N SER A 223 8.96 27.67 22.07
CA SER A 223 10.43 27.64 22.14
C SER A 223 10.94 26.30 21.62
N VAL A 224 11.96 26.34 20.77
CA VAL A 224 12.67 25.14 20.30
C VAL A 224 14.06 25.18 20.89
N SER A 225 14.34 24.27 21.81
CA SER A 225 15.65 24.13 22.43
C SER A 225 16.41 22.98 21.76
N PHE A 226 17.73 23.12 21.68
CA PHE A 226 18.60 22.08 21.15
C PHE A 226 19.64 21.68 22.19
N SER A 227 19.77 20.39 22.46
CA SER A 227 20.76 19.80 23.37
C SER A 227 21.66 18.78 22.64
N GLY A 228 22.74 18.34 23.30
CA GLY A 228 23.70 17.37 22.75
C GLY A 228 24.91 17.98 22.02
N GLN A 229 25.61 17.15 21.24
CA GLN A 229 26.82 17.53 20.49
C GLN A 229 26.44 18.19 19.17
N LYS A 230 26.17 19.49 19.23
CA LYS A 230 25.80 20.31 18.08
C LYS A 230 27.04 20.72 17.30
N ILE A 231 27.10 20.30 16.03
CA ILE A 231 28.12 20.74 15.07
C ILE A 231 27.67 22.02 14.34
N TYR A 232 26.36 22.19 14.18
CA TYR A 232 25.74 23.38 13.58
C TYR A 232 25.00 24.19 14.65
N ASP A 233 24.91 25.51 14.43
CA ASP A 233 24.16 26.39 15.33
C ASP A 233 22.64 26.12 15.29
N ALA A 234 21.94 26.62 16.31
CA ALA A 234 20.51 26.40 16.46
C ALA A 234 19.68 27.07 15.34
N GLU A 235 20.14 28.20 14.82
CA GLU A 235 19.44 28.93 13.75
C GLU A 235 19.45 28.13 12.44
N THR A 236 20.60 27.55 12.09
CA THR A 236 20.79 26.69 10.92
C THR A 236 19.88 25.47 11.01
N LEU A 237 19.84 24.79 12.17
CA LEU A 237 18.98 23.63 12.38
C LEU A 237 17.49 24.00 12.35
N ARG A 238 17.12 25.14 12.96
CA ARG A 238 15.76 25.67 12.91
C ARG A 238 15.34 26.00 11.47
N GLY A 239 16.25 26.53 10.65
CA GLY A 239 16.00 26.82 9.24
C GLY A 239 15.60 25.59 8.43
N GLN A 240 16.07 24.39 8.79
CA GLN A 240 15.72 23.13 8.09
C GLN A 240 14.30 22.63 8.37
N MET A 241 13.61 23.25 9.33
CA MET A 241 12.27 22.84 9.79
C MET A 241 11.29 24.02 9.85
N LEU A 242 11.64 25.17 9.28
CA LEU A 242 10.83 26.39 9.36
C LEU A 242 9.40 26.17 8.82
N ASP A 243 9.26 25.39 7.75
CA ASP A 243 7.97 25.02 7.16
C ASP A 243 7.09 24.17 8.09
N LEU A 244 7.70 23.35 8.95
CA LEU A 244 6.99 22.60 9.99
C LEU A 244 6.60 23.50 11.15
N LEU A 245 7.54 24.33 11.63
CA LEU A 245 7.34 25.16 12.82
C LEU A 245 6.33 26.30 12.62
N GLN A 246 6.06 26.69 11.37
CA GLN A 246 5.02 27.68 11.03
C GLN A 246 3.60 27.11 11.00
N ARG A 247 3.44 25.77 11.09
CA ARG A 247 2.14 25.10 11.13
C ARG A 247 1.69 24.90 12.58
N PRO A 248 0.41 24.57 12.82
CA PRO A 248 -0.04 24.15 14.14
C PRO A 248 0.79 22.97 14.67
N TYR A 249 0.96 22.91 15.97
CA TYR A 249 1.66 21.82 16.64
C TYR A 249 0.85 20.52 16.52
N THR A 250 1.52 19.44 16.16
CA THR A 250 0.99 18.07 16.29
C THR A 250 2.12 17.11 16.60
N GLU A 251 1.82 16.01 17.29
CA GLU A 251 2.79 14.95 17.56
C GLU A 251 3.41 14.40 16.26
N ALA A 252 2.61 14.27 15.20
CA ALA A 252 3.09 13.83 13.88
C ALA A 252 4.15 14.78 13.30
N ARG A 253 3.98 16.11 13.45
CA ARG A 253 4.96 17.10 12.99
C ARG A 253 6.21 17.10 13.86
N VAL A 254 6.10 16.85 15.16
CA VAL A 254 7.27 16.66 16.05
C VAL A 254 8.05 15.41 15.63
N ALA A 255 7.36 14.30 15.36
CA ALA A 255 7.99 13.06 14.91
C ALA A 255 8.69 13.19 13.54
N ASP A 256 8.29 14.18 12.73
CA ASP A 256 8.94 14.52 11.46
C ASP A 256 10.25 15.30 11.63
N ILE A 257 10.46 16.00 12.75
CA ILE A 257 11.66 16.80 13.02
C ILE A 257 12.93 15.95 12.98
N PRO A 258 13.03 14.81 13.72
CA PRO A 258 14.19 13.94 13.66
C PRO A 258 14.53 13.49 12.25
N ARG A 259 13.52 13.08 11.47
CA ARG A 259 13.71 12.61 10.10
C ARG A 259 14.35 13.68 9.21
N ARG A 260 13.91 14.94 9.32
CA ARG A 260 14.47 16.06 8.54
C ARG A 260 15.89 16.40 8.94
N LEU A 261 16.15 16.52 10.24
CA LEU A 261 17.49 16.81 10.72
C LEU A 261 18.46 15.67 10.40
N GLN A 262 18.07 14.41 10.62
CA GLN A 262 18.89 13.26 10.24
C GLN A 262 19.20 13.25 8.73
N ALA A 263 18.24 13.59 7.87
CA ALA A 263 18.50 13.72 6.43
C ALA A 263 19.53 14.83 6.15
N TYR A 264 19.38 16.00 6.78
CA TYR A 264 20.32 17.13 6.65
C TYR A 264 21.75 16.76 7.05
N PHE A 265 21.91 16.04 8.16
CA PHE A 265 23.21 15.54 8.64
C PHE A 265 23.76 14.42 7.75
N LYS A 266 22.94 13.42 7.38
CA LYS A 266 23.36 12.31 6.50
C LYS A 266 23.83 12.78 5.12
N ALA A 267 23.19 13.81 4.56
CA ALA A 267 23.61 14.44 3.31
C ALA A 267 25.03 15.05 3.37
N ARG A 268 25.58 15.23 4.57
CA ARG A 268 26.91 15.80 4.84
C ARG A 268 27.89 14.78 5.45
N GLY A 269 27.55 13.49 5.40
CA GLY A 269 28.44 12.40 5.82
C GLY A 269 28.21 11.85 7.22
N TYR A 270 27.31 12.44 8.01
CA TYR A 270 27.02 11.95 9.37
C TYR A 270 26.08 10.74 9.33
N TYR A 271 26.62 9.56 9.01
CA TYR A 271 25.84 8.33 8.82
C TYR A 271 25.11 7.88 10.10
N ASP A 272 25.81 7.92 11.23
CA ASP A 272 25.32 7.47 12.54
C ASP A 272 24.55 8.53 13.34
N VAL A 273 24.14 9.62 12.68
CA VAL A 273 23.41 10.71 13.35
C VAL A 273 22.14 10.20 14.02
N LYS A 274 21.99 10.53 15.30
CA LYS A 274 20.78 10.31 16.08
C LYS A 274 20.16 11.64 16.44
N VAL A 275 18.89 11.79 16.15
CA VAL A 275 18.08 12.95 16.54
C VAL A 275 16.86 12.42 17.26
N ALA A 276 16.53 13.03 18.39
CA ALA A 276 15.26 12.85 19.08
C ALA A 276 14.61 14.23 19.22
N ALA A 277 13.28 14.27 19.13
CA ALA A 277 12.50 15.46 19.36
C ALA A 277 11.33 15.11 20.27
N THR A 278 11.15 15.89 21.33
CA THR A 278 10.08 15.72 22.30
C THR A 278 9.36 17.05 22.44
N GLY A 279 8.04 17.06 22.24
CA GLY A 279 7.21 18.21 22.60
C GLY A 279 6.51 17.92 23.92
N ALA A 280 6.30 18.95 24.73
CA ALA A 280 5.60 18.86 26.02
C ALA A 280 4.33 19.72 25.99
N PRO A 281 3.21 19.24 25.40
CA PRO A 281 1.94 19.99 25.35
C PRO A 281 1.45 20.46 26.72
N GLU A 282 1.72 19.69 27.77
CA GLU A 282 1.40 19.99 29.17
C GLU A 282 2.15 21.22 29.73
N GLU A 283 3.31 21.57 29.14
CA GLU A 283 4.09 22.75 29.49
C GLU A 283 3.75 23.96 28.59
N ALA A 284 2.70 23.86 27.77
CA ALA A 284 2.37 24.92 26.82
C ALA A 284 1.94 26.21 27.51
N VAL A 285 2.54 27.32 27.10
CA VAL A 285 2.16 28.67 27.56
C VAL A 285 1.40 29.37 26.43
N ASN A 286 0.15 29.77 26.67
CA ASN A 286 -0.73 30.39 25.66
C ASN A 286 -0.85 29.54 24.37
N GLY A 287 -0.89 28.21 24.50
CA GLY A 287 -1.01 27.29 23.37
C GLY A 287 0.27 27.10 22.58
N ARG A 288 1.40 27.61 23.07
CA ARG A 288 2.71 27.39 22.46
C ARG A 288 3.46 26.29 23.19
N VAL A 289 3.63 25.17 22.51
CA VAL A 289 4.25 23.95 23.03
C VAL A 289 5.77 24.05 22.93
N PRO A 290 6.53 23.99 24.03
CA PRO A 290 7.98 23.87 23.95
C PRO A 290 8.39 22.54 23.33
N VAL A 291 9.44 22.56 22.51
CA VAL A 291 10.01 21.36 21.87
C VAL A 291 11.50 21.30 22.16
N GLU A 292 11.94 20.19 22.75
CA GLU A 292 13.36 19.88 22.94
C GLU A 292 13.84 18.93 21.86
N ILE A 293 14.98 19.26 21.27
CA ILE A 293 15.63 18.46 20.23
C ILE A 293 17.04 18.07 20.68
N THR A 294 17.27 16.77 20.84
CA THR A 294 18.58 16.23 21.20
C THR A 294 19.29 15.71 19.95
N VAL A 295 20.49 16.22 19.68
CA VAL A 295 21.28 15.83 18.50
C VAL A 295 22.60 15.18 18.92
N ALA A 296 22.88 14.01 18.36
CA ALA A 296 24.17 13.35 18.40
C ALA A 296 24.62 13.09 16.96
N ALA A 297 25.48 13.97 16.42
CA ALA A 297 25.89 13.94 15.02
C ALA A 297 26.76 12.72 14.66
N GLY A 298 27.67 12.32 15.56
CA GLY A 298 28.66 11.27 15.27
C GLY A 298 29.76 11.74 14.32
N PRO A 299 30.64 10.82 13.87
CA PRO A 299 31.73 11.12 12.95
C PRO A 299 31.25 11.23 11.49
N VAL A 300 32.09 11.83 10.64
CA VAL A 300 31.87 11.91 9.19
C VAL A 300 32.35 10.63 8.52
N TYR A 301 31.46 9.98 7.78
CA TYR A 301 31.76 8.78 7.03
C TYR A 301 32.13 9.08 5.57
N HIS A 302 33.03 8.28 5.02
CA HIS A 302 33.39 8.29 3.61
C HIS A 302 33.05 6.96 2.95
N PHE A 303 32.79 6.98 1.65
CA PHE A 303 32.63 5.74 0.89
C PHE A 303 33.96 5.00 0.79
N ASP A 304 33.92 3.69 0.94
CA ASP A 304 35.06 2.79 0.74
C ASP A 304 34.88 2.02 -0.57
N GLY A 305 34.83 0.69 -0.53
CA GLY A 305 34.68 -0.18 -1.67
C GLY A 305 33.24 -0.60 -1.93
N VAL A 306 33.09 -1.46 -2.93
CA VAL A 306 31.81 -1.99 -3.39
C VAL A 306 31.88 -3.50 -3.46
N THR A 307 30.90 -4.19 -2.89
CA THR A 307 30.70 -5.63 -3.10
C THR A 307 29.40 -5.85 -3.87
N VAL A 308 29.39 -6.81 -4.79
CA VAL A 308 28.24 -7.08 -5.66
C VAL A 308 27.89 -8.57 -5.61
N SER A 309 26.62 -8.88 -5.40
CA SER A 309 26.07 -10.24 -5.41
C SER A 309 24.75 -10.30 -6.19
N GLY A 310 24.35 -11.52 -6.59
CA GLY A 310 23.09 -11.79 -7.29
C GLY A 310 23.13 -11.64 -8.82
N LEU A 311 24.24 -11.15 -9.39
CA LEU A 311 24.44 -11.12 -10.84
C LEU A 311 24.82 -12.51 -11.38
N THR A 312 24.25 -12.86 -12.54
CA THR A 312 24.46 -14.14 -13.23
C THR A 312 24.98 -13.96 -14.65
N ARG A 313 24.42 -13.03 -15.42
CA ARG A 313 24.83 -12.73 -16.80
C ARG A 313 25.54 -11.39 -16.92
N LEU A 314 25.09 -10.37 -16.18
CA LEU A 314 25.71 -9.06 -16.20
C LEU A 314 27.04 -9.11 -15.46
N HIS A 315 28.10 -8.61 -16.09
CA HIS A 315 29.41 -8.63 -15.48
C HIS A 315 29.46 -7.71 -14.24
N PRO A 316 29.95 -8.17 -13.07
CA PRO A 316 29.97 -7.35 -11.85
C PRO A 316 30.71 -6.02 -11.98
N SER A 317 31.70 -5.96 -12.88
CA SER A 317 32.43 -4.73 -13.20
C SER A 317 31.52 -3.60 -13.70
N TYR A 318 30.36 -3.91 -14.30
CA TYR A 318 29.37 -2.92 -14.68
C TYR A 318 28.93 -2.11 -13.46
N VAL A 319 28.56 -2.77 -12.37
CA VAL A 319 28.12 -2.11 -11.15
C VAL A 319 29.30 -1.53 -10.37
N VAL A 320 30.37 -2.32 -10.18
CA VAL A 320 31.54 -1.93 -9.37
C VAL A 320 32.17 -0.65 -9.89
N LYS A 321 32.50 -0.55 -11.19
CA LYS A 321 33.17 0.64 -11.74
C LYS A 321 32.36 1.92 -11.56
N ARG A 322 31.03 1.83 -11.63
CA ARG A 322 30.12 2.99 -11.53
C ARG A 322 30.02 3.51 -10.10
N LEU A 323 30.07 2.63 -9.10
CA LEU A 323 29.98 3.00 -7.69
C LEU A 323 31.34 3.22 -7.03
N ASN A 324 32.40 2.58 -7.50
CA ASN A 324 33.76 2.78 -7.00
C ASN A 324 34.28 4.22 -7.28
N LYS A 325 33.68 4.93 -8.25
CA LYS A 325 33.88 6.39 -8.44
C LYS A 325 33.48 7.24 -7.22
N LEU A 326 32.81 6.65 -6.23
CA LEU A 326 32.44 7.29 -4.97
C LEU A 326 33.50 7.10 -3.88
N SER A 327 34.38 6.11 -4.00
CA SER A 327 35.39 5.78 -2.98
C SER A 327 36.20 7.02 -2.58
N GLY A 328 36.40 7.21 -1.28
CA GLY A 328 37.05 8.37 -0.67
C GLY A 328 36.18 9.63 -0.57
N LYS A 329 35.02 9.71 -1.23
CA LYS A 329 34.10 10.85 -1.11
C LYS A 329 33.27 10.74 0.17
N THR A 330 32.86 11.89 0.71
CA THR A 330 31.95 11.95 1.86
C THR A 330 30.63 11.26 1.55
N TYR A 331 30.14 10.47 2.50
CA TYR A 331 28.87 9.78 2.38
C TYR A 331 27.71 10.77 2.18
N SER A 332 26.81 10.44 1.26
CA SER A 332 25.52 11.10 1.14
C SER A 332 24.48 10.12 0.60
N PRO A 333 23.30 10.01 1.24
CA PRO A 333 22.21 9.17 0.73
C PRO A 333 21.69 9.66 -0.63
N ASP A 334 21.75 10.97 -0.90
CA ASP A 334 21.27 11.54 -2.17
C ASP A 334 22.11 11.04 -3.35
N VAL A 335 23.43 10.93 -3.14
CA VAL A 335 24.34 10.38 -4.14
C VAL A 335 24.04 8.90 -4.39
N LEU A 336 23.73 8.13 -3.35
CA LEU A 336 23.35 6.72 -3.51
C LEU A 336 22.01 6.55 -4.22
N ASP A 337 21.01 7.37 -3.89
CA ASP A 337 19.70 7.37 -4.55
C ASP A 337 19.82 7.75 -6.04
N GLU A 338 20.65 8.73 -6.38
CA GLU A 338 20.93 9.08 -7.78
C GLU A 338 21.55 7.89 -8.54
N ARG A 339 22.53 7.21 -7.95
CA ARG A 339 23.17 6.04 -8.57
C ARG A 339 22.20 4.87 -8.70
N PHE A 340 21.40 4.61 -7.67
CA PHE A 340 20.34 3.62 -7.69
C PHE A 340 19.36 3.89 -8.84
N ARG A 341 18.83 5.12 -8.94
CA ARG A 341 17.90 5.49 -10.03
C ARG A 341 18.54 5.38 -11.40
N THR A 342 19.82 5.73 -11.54
CA THR A 342 20.55 5.62 -12.81
C THR A 342 20.70 4.16 -13.23
N LEU A 343 21.04 3.26 -12.30
CA LEU A 343 21.13 1.83 -12.56
C LEU A 343 19.75 1.22 -12.86
N MET A 344 18.71 1.56 -12.08
CA MET A 344 17.35 1.06 -12.33
C MET A 344 16.81 1.50 -13.70
N LYS A 345 17.08 2.74 -14.13
CA LYS A 345 16.66 3.26 -15.45
C LYS A 345 17.24 2.50 -16.63
N THR A 346 18.31 1.73 -16.45
CA THR A 346 18.88 0.90 -17.52
C THR A 346 17.96 -0.27 -17.88
N GLY A 347 17.02 -0.65 -17.00
CA GLY A 347 16.15 -1.79 -17.19
C GLY A 347 16.89 -3.15 -17.08
N LEU A 348 18.11 -3.16 -16.55
CA LEU A 348 18.92 -4.36 -16.34
C LEU A 348 18.59 -5.10 -15.03
N PHE A 349 17.84 -4.47 -14.12
CA PHE A 349 17.56 -5.00 -12.78
C PHE A 349 16.06 -5.00 -12.52
N ASN A 350 15.54 -6.12 -12.00
CA ASN A 350 14.19 -6.19 -11.40
C ASN A 350 14.22 -5.60 -9.99
N LEU A 351 15.25 -5.96 -9.23
CA LEU A 351 15.50 -5.51 -7.87
C LEU A 351 16.97 -5.09 -7.75
N LEU A 352 17.21 -3.94 -7.15
CA LEU A 352 18.55 -3.48 -6.82
C LEU A 352 18.53 -2.94 -5.38
N GLN A 353 19.39 -3.46 -4.53
CA GLN A 353 19.57 -2.99 -3.16
C GLN A 353 21.00 -2.52 -2.99
N ILE A 354 21.17 -1.26 -2.56
CA ILE A 354 22.47 -0.68 -2.24
C ILE A 354 22.48 -0.41 -0.75
N LYS A 355 23.20 -1.25 0.02
CA LYS A 355 23.28 -1.14 1.47
C LYS A 355 24.65 -0.59 1.89
N PRO A 356 24.73 0.61 2.48
CA PRO A 356 25.95 1.06 3.13
C PRO A 356 26.17 0.24 4.41
N VAL A 357 27.36 -0.32 4.56
CA VAL A 357 27.78 -1.13 5.71
C VAL A 357 29.00 -0.47 6.34
N PRO A 358 28.94 -0.09 7.64
CA PRO A 358 30.10 0.43 8.36
C PRO A 358 31.25 -0.56 8.39
N VAL A 359 32.45 -0.05 8.08
CA VAL A 359 33.73 -0.71 8.26
C VAL A 359 34.65 0.21 9.07
N ASP A 360 35.77 -0.32 9.54
CA ASP A 360 36.71 0.41 10.40
C ASP A 360 37.20 1.72 9.76
N GLY A 361 37.48 2.72 10.60
CA GLY A 361 38.00 4.02 10.14
C GLY A 361 36.93 4.99 9.61
N HIS A 362 35.67 4.86 10.05
CA HIS A 362 34.54 5.70 9.59
C HIS A 362 34.32 5.61 8.08
N LEU A 363 34.37 4.39 7.59
CA LEU A 363 34.21 4.07 6.18
C LEU A 363 32.92 3.29 5.96
N LEU A 364 32.30 3.47 4.80
CA LEU A 364 31.10 2.74 4.39
C LEU A 364 31.38 1.95 3.12
N ARG A 365 31.40 0.62 3.25
CA ARG A 365 31.40 -0.27 2.11
C ARG A 365 29.98 -0.39 1.56
N LEU A 366 29.83 -0.34 0.24
CA LEU A 366 28.54 -0.50 -0.42
C LEU A 366 28.32 -1.97 -0.78
N ASP A 367 27.45 -2.64 -0.03
CA ASP A 367 27.05 -4.01 -0.30
C ASP A 367 25.81 -4.00 -1.22
N ILE A 368 25.98 -4.55 -2.43
CA ILE A 368 24.97 -4.50 -3.48
C ILE A 368 24.43 -5.89 -3.72
N SER A 369 23.12 -6.02 -3.58
CA SER A 369 22.37 -7.21 -3.97
C SER A 369 21.48 -6.85 -5.15
N ALA A 370 21.59 -7.59 -6.24
CA ALA A 370 20.85 -7.31 -7.47
C ALA A 370 20.17 -8.57 -8.00
N GLU A 371 18.94 -8.41 -8.50
CA GLU A 371 18.24 -9.40 -9.30
C GLU A 371 18.16 -8.89 -10.74
N GLU A 372 18.77 -9.62 -11.66
CA GLU A 372 18.80 -9.24 -13.07
C GLU A 372 17.41 -9.35 -13.71
N ALA A 373 17.05 -8.32 -14.48
CA ALA A 373 15.87 -8.36 -15.33
C ALA A 373 16.08 -9.29 -16.52
N LYS A 374 14.99 -9.80 -17.10
CA LYS A 374 15.05 -10.51 -18.38
C LYS A 374 15.61 -9.55 -19.43
N SER A 375 16.76 -9.91 -19.99
CA SER A 375 17.47 -9.05 -20.95
C SER A 375 16.84 -9.05 -22.34
N LYS A 376 16.17 -10.13 -22.75
CA LYS A 376 15.59 -10.27 -24.09
C LYS A 376 14.10 -9.95 -24.07
N GLU A 377 13.68 -9.08 -24.96
CA GLU A 377 12.31 -8.61 -25.11
C GLU A 377 11.87 -8.71 -26.56
N PHE A 378 10.62 -9.14 -26.75
CA PHE A 378 9.94 -9.12 -28.03
C PHE A 378 8.75 -8.17 -27.93
N GLY A 379 8.68 -7.20 -28.83
CA GLY A 379 7.62 -6.21 -28.92
C GLY A 379 6.84 -6.36 -30.22
N LEU A 380 5.52 -6.21 -30.14
CA LEU A 380 4.62 -6.07 -31.28
C LEU A 380 3.90 -4.74 -31.11
N SER A 381 3.86 -3.91 -32.15
CA SER A 381 3.15 -2.64 -32.17
C SER A 381 2.14 -2.62 -33.31
N VAL A 382 1.00 -1.97 -33.07
CA VAL A 382 -0.02 -1.66 -34.08
C VAL A 382 -0.41 -0.20 -33.88
N GLY A 383 -0.47 0.57 -34.97
CA GLY A 383 -0.80 1.99 -34.95
C GLY A 383 -1.59 2.41 -36.18
N TYR A 384 -2.11 3.63 -36.14
CA TYR A 384 -2.78 4.25 -37.29
C TYR A 384 -2.41 5.73 -37.34
N GLY A 385 -1.86 6.16 -38.47
CA GLY A 385 -1.60 7.57 -38.77
C GLY A 385 -2.54 8.03 -39.88
N THR A 386 -3.05 9.26 -39.80
CA THR A 386 -3.87 9.84 -40.88
C THR A 386 -3.12 9.87 -42.21
N TYR A 387 -1.80 10.07 -42.16
CA TYR A 387 -0.96 10.14 -43.35
C TYR A 387 -0.39 8.79 -43.76
N GLU A 388 0.12 7.99 -42.82
CA GLU A 388 0.79 6.69 -43.04
C GLU A 388 -0.18 5.51 -43.17
N GLY A 389 -1.44 5.68 -42.74
CA GLY A 389 -2.43 4.63 -42.61
C GLY A 389 -2.13 3.69 -41.45
N GLY A 390 -2.54 2.42 -41.58
CA GLY A 390 -2.23 1.38 -40.60
C GLY A 390 -0.73 1.04 -40.56
N ILE A 391 -0.20 0.85 -39.34
CA ILE A 391 1.21 0.57 -39.05
C ILE A 391 1.27 -0.69 -38.19
N VAL A 392 2.18 -1.61 -38.53
CA VAL A 392 2.49 -2.79 -37.73
C VAL A 392 4.00 -2.89 -37.58
N GLY A 393 4.47 -3.08 -36.35
CA GLY A 393 5.89 -3.20 -36.04
C GLY A 393 6.21 -4.41 -35.19
N VAL A 394 7.37 -5.01 -35.44
CA VAL A 394 7.98 -6.02 -34.59
C VAL A 394 9.34 -5.54 -34.12
N GLN A 395 9.65 -5.79 -32.85
CA GLN A 395 10.90 -5.38 -32.22
C GLN A 395 11.48 -6.54 -31.43
N PHE A 396 12.79 -6.74 -31.56
CA PHE A 396 13.58 -7.57 -30.68
C PHE A 396 14.62 -6.68 -29.99
N ARG A 397 14.66 -6.70 -28.65
CA ARG A 397 15.63 -5.96 -27.86
C ARG A 397 16.37 -6.91 -26.93
N ASP A 398 17.70 -6.92 -27.00
CA ASP A 398 18.56 -7.50 -25.97
C ASP A 398 19.18 -6.34 -25.18
N ARG A 399 18.72 -6.12 -23.94
CA ARG A 399 19.18 -5.04 -23.05
C ARG A 399 20.63 -5.21 -22.60
N ASP A 400 21.16 -6.42 -22.66
CA ASP A 400 22.46 -6.79 -22.10
C ASP A 400 23.27 -7.64 -23.08
N LEU A 401 23.56 -7.07 -24.26
CA LEU A 401 24.36 -7.76 -25.26
C LEU A 401 25.75 -8.10 -24.66
N PHE A 402 26.07 -9.39 -24.65
CA PHE A 402 27.30 -9.96 -24.11
C PHE A 402 27.57 -9.73 -22.60
N GLY A 403 26.59 -9.32 -21.79
CA GLY A 403 26.79 -9.17 -20.34
C GLY A 403 27.44 -7.85 -19.91
N TYR A 404 27.45 -6.83 -20.77
CA TYR A 404 28.12 -5.54 -20.51
C TYR A 404 27.15 -4.35 -20.33
N GLY A 405 25.83 -4.60 -20.26
CA GLY A 405 24.81 -3.56 -20.15
C GLY A 405 24.70 -2.71 -21.41
N ARG A 406 24.88 -3.33 -22.58
CA ARG A 406 24.89 -2.69 -23.91
C ARG A 406 23.67 -3.14 -24.71
N PRO A 407 22.61 -2.32 -24.81
CA PRO A 407 21.42 -2.71 -25.55
C PRO A 407 21.67 -2.85 -27.05
N LEU A 408 21.11 -3.91 -27.65
CA LEU A 408 20.95 -4.06 -29.09
C LEU A 408 19.46 -4.18 -29.40
N THR A 409 18.95 -3.29 -30.23
CA THR A 409 17.56 -3.29 -30.68
C THR A 409 17.49 -3.47 -32.17
N THR A 410 16.70 -4.44 -32.61
CA THR A 410 16.37 -4.66 -34.01
C THR A 410 14.88 -4.49 -34.16
N SER A 411 14.43 -3.69 -35.13
CA SER A 411 13.01 -3.46 -35.38
C SER A 411 12.70 -3.42 -36.86
N ILE A 412 11.52 -3.93 -37.20
CA ILE A 412 10.94 -3.86 -38.54
C ILE A 412 9.54 -3.27 -38.37
N GLU A 413 9.24 -2.24 -39.15
CA GLU A 413 7.94 -1.58 -39.17
C GLU A 413 7.44 -1.53 -40.62
N VAL A 414 6.16 -1.84 -40.81
CA VAL A 414 5.47 -1.83 -42.10
C VAL A 414 4.22 -0.97 -41.95
N SER A 415 4.02 -0.07 -42.91
CA SER A 415 2.85 0.81 -43.01
C SER A 415 2.24 0.69 -44.41
N GLN A 416 1.07 1.31 -44.63
CA GLN A 416 0.47 1.38 -45.96
C GLN A 416 1.32 2.18 -46.96
N ARG A 417 2.25 3.00 -46.47
CA ARG A 417 3.11 3.87 -47.31
C ARG A 417 4.57 3.47 -47.31
N GLY A 418 4.94 2.31 -46.75
CA GLY A 418 6.33 1.88 -46.79
C GLY A 418 6.76 1.01 -45.63
N TYR A 419 8.06 0.77 -45.55
CA TYR A 419 8.68 -0.07 -44.52
C TYR A 419 9.98 0.54 -43.98
N LYS A 420 10.28 0.22 -42.74
CA LYS A 420 11.48 0.65 -42.02
C LYS A 420 12.11 -0.54 -41.30
N GLY A 421 13.36 -0.83 -41.60
CA GLY A 421 14.21 -1.72 -40.82
C GLY A 421 15.26 -0.90 -40.07
N GLU A 422 15.51 -1.23 -38.80
CA GLU A 422 16.46 -0.52 -37.96
C GLU A 422 17.21 -1.48 -37.03
N ILE A 423 18.53 -1.29 -36.93
CA ILE A 423 19.40 -1.86 -35.90
C ILE A 423 20.01 -0.70 -35.12
N LEU A 424 19.86 -0.74 -33.81
CA LEU A 424 20.37 0.25 -32.88
C LEU A 424 21.20 -0.45 -31.79
N TYR A 425 22.49 -0.13 -31.77
CA TYR A 425 23.40 -0.49 -30.70
C TYR A 425 23.64 0.71 -29.79
N GLU A 426 23.55 0.49 -28.48
CA GLU A 426 23.74 1.52 -27.45
C GLU A 426 24.82 1.09 -26.46
N ASP A 427 25.79 1.96 -26.18
CA ASP A 427 26.67 1.86 -25.02
C ASP A 427 26.48 3.12 -24.15
N PRO A 428 25.64 3.05 -23.10
CA PRO A 428 25.34 4.22 -22.26
C PRO A 428 26.54 4.77 -21.49
N PHE A 429 27.63 4.01 -21.40
CA PHE A 429 28.85 4.35 -20.66
C PHE A 429 30.07 3.94 -21.48
N PHE A 430 30.20 4.55 -22.65
CA PHE A 430 31.20 4.20 -23.64
C PHE A 430 32.60 4.25 -23.02
N PHE A 431 33.33 3.14 -23.11
CA PHE A 431 34.63 2.93 -22.45
C PHE A 431 34.64 3.23 -20.93
N ASP A 432 33.55 2.93 -20.22
CA ASP A 432 33.37 3.20 -18.78
C ASP A 432 33.45 4.70 -18.39
N THR A 433 33.28 5.58 -19.38
CA THR A 433 33.22 7.03 -19.19
C THR A 433 31.77 7.50 -19.01
N ASP A 434 31.59 8.81 -18.82
CA ASP A 434 30.26 9.44 -18.76
C ASP A 434 29.72 9.81 -20.16
N PHE A 435 30.38 9.33 -21.22
CA PHE A 435 29.88 9.45 -22.59
C PHE A 435 28.92 8.30 -22.92
N ALA A 436 27.83 8.62 -23.60
CA ALA A 436 26.94 7.64 -24.22
C ALA A 436 27.25 7.55 -25.72
N PHE A 437 27.27 6.34 -26.25
CA PHE A 437 27.49 6.07 -27.66
C PHE A 437 26.28 5.34 -28.25
N LYS A 438 25.85 5.75 -29.44
CA LYS A 438 24.80 5.08 -30.20
C LYS A 438 25.27 4.88 -31.64
N ALA A 439 25.09 3.66 -32.13
CA ALA A 439 25.28 3.32 -33.53
C ALA A 439 23.97 2.81 -34.10
N ARG A 440 23.46 3.51 -35.10
CA ARG A 440 22.19 3.22 -35.77
C ARG A 440 22.43 2.92 -37.24
N LEU A 441 21.88 1.80 -37.71
CA LEU A 441 21.76 1.46 -39.11
C LEU A 441 20.27 1.34 -39.45
N ALA A 442 19.82 2.02 -40.49
CA ALA A 442 18.42 1.99 -40.89
C ALA A 442 18.26 1.95 -42.41
N ALA A 443 17.28 1.17 -42.87
CA ALA A 443 16.81 1.15 -44.25
C ALA A 443 15.33 1.51 -44.25
N ILE A 444 14.97 2.55 -45.00
CA ILE A 444 13.60 3.09 -45.02
C ILE A 444 13.17 3.22 -46.48
N ARG A 445 12.04 2.61 -46.84
CA ARG A 445 11.31 2.91 -48.06
C ARG A 445 10.02 3.61 -47.70
N PHE A 446 9.72 4.73 -48.33
CA PHE A 446 8.47 5.46 -48.12
C PHE A 446 7.92 6.02 -49.43
N ASP A 447 6.62 5.89 -49.62
CA ASP A 447 5.86 6.30 -50.79
C ASP A 447 5.12 7.61 -50.51
N PHE A 448 5.66 8.69 -51.05
CA PHE A 448 5.08 10.03 -50.99
C PHE A 448 4.11 10.25 -52.15
N ASP A 449 3.34 11.32 -52.10
CA ASP A 449 2.51 11.73 -53.22
C ASP A 449 3.42 12.12 -54.40
N GLY A 450 3.46 11.28 -55.43
CA GLY A 450 4.20 11.51 -56.67
C GLY A 450 5.63 10.95 -56.77
N TYR A 451 6.17 10.36 -55.69
CA TYR A 451 7.46 9.65 -55.76
C TYR A 451 7.65 8.66 -54.61
N SER A 452 8.44 7.63 -54.84
CA SER A 452 8.94 6.73 -53.79
C SER A 452 10.37 7.12 -53.42
N LYS A 453 10.72 7.00 -52.14
CA LYS A 453 12.08 7.25 -51.64
C LYS A 453 12.60 6.04 -50.90
N PHE A 454 13.79 5.59 -51.27
CA PHE A 454 14.57 4.61 -50.50
C PHE A 454 15.77 5.31 -49.87
N ASP A 455 15.99 5.06 -48.58
CA ASP A 455 17.07 5.64 -47.79
C ASP A 455 17.77 4.55 -46.98
N LEU A 456 19.05 4.37 -47.23
CA LEU A 456 19.92 3.53 -46.42
C LEU A 456 20.90 4.44 -45.67
N GLY A 457 20.80 4.46 -44.35
CA GLY A 457 21.54 5.39 -43.50
C GLY A 457 22.24 4.73 -42.33
N GLY A 458 23.44 5.23 -42.04
CA GLY A 458 24.17 4.99 -40.80
C GLY A 458 24.30 6.28 -39.99
N ARG A 459 24.15 6.20 -38.68
CA ARG A 459 24.34 7.32 -37.74
C ARG A 459 25.11 6.86 -36.52
N LEU A 460 26.19 7.56 -36.23
CA LEU A 460 26.96 7.43 -35.01
C LEU A 460 26.73 8.69 -34.16
N GLU A 461 26.49 8.50 -32.88
CA GLU A 461 26.20 9.58 -31.96
C GLU A 461 27.00 9.35 -30.67
N LEU A 462 27.78 10.35 -30.27
CA LEU A 462 28.52 10.36 -29.02
C LEU A 462 28.04 11.56 -28.21
N THR A 463 27.40 11.33 -27.07
CA THR A 463 26.85 12.38 -26.23
C THR A 463 27.41 12.35 -24.82
N ARG A 464 27.37 13.48 -24.13
CA ARG A 464 27.75 13.62 -22.73
C ARG A 464 26.87 14.67 -22.05
N LYS A 465 26.41 14.34 -20.85
CA LYS A 465 25.74 15.30 -19.97
C LYS A 465 26.76 16.26 -19.39
N ILE A 466 26.54 17.55 -19.61
CA ILE A 466 27.37 18.64 -19.06
C ILE A 466 26.81 19.04 -17.70
N THR A 467 25.48 19.17 -17.62
CA THR A 467 24.76 19.46 -16.37
C THR A 467 23.64 18.44 -16.19
N LYS A 468 22.81 18.62 -15.17
CA LYS A 468 21.60 17.82 -14.98
C LYS A 468 20.58 18.00 -16.11
N TYR A 469 20.62 19.15 -16.80
CA TYR A 469 19.63 19.54 -17.80
C TYR A 469 20.23 19.70 -19.21
N ASP A 470 21.55 19.85 -19.31
CA ASP A 470 22.24 20.10 -20.57
C ASP A 470 23.04 18.87 -21.03
N GLU A 471 22.87 18.50 -22.29
CA GLU A 471 23.60 17.43 -22.97
C GLU A 471 24.23 17.98 -24.25
N ALA A 472 25.49 17.67 -24.48
CA ALA A 472 26.18 17.97 -25.73
C ALA A 472 26.55 16.68 -26.44
N GLY A 473 26.58 16.70 -27.77
CA GLY A 473 26.93 15.53 -28.54
C GLY A 473 27.48 15.85 -29.92
N LEU A 474 28.23 14.88 -30.45
CA LEU A 474 28.71 14.85 -31.81
C LEU A 474 27.95 13.76 -32.56
N ILE A 475 27.39 14.13 -33.70
CA ILE A 475 26.60 13.23 -34.55
C ILE A 475 27.26 13.18 -35.92
N PHE A 476 27.57 11.97 -36.36
CA PHE A 476 28.01 11.70 -37.73
C PHE A 476 26.97 10.83 -38.42
N SER A 477 26.50 11.25 -39.60
CA SER A 477 25.49 10.49 -40.35
C SER A 477 25.82 10.43 -41.83
N VAL A 478 25.70 9.25 -42.40
CA VAL A 478 25.84 8.99 -43.85
C VAL A 478 24.54 8.38 -44.33
N ARG A 479 23.99 8.90 -45.43
CA ARG A 479 22.73 8.44 -46.02
C ARG A 479 22.89 8.30 -47.52
N HIS A 480 22.49 7.16 -48.05
CA HIS A 480 22.34 6.93 -49.48
C HIS A 480 20.86 7.00 -49.82
N VAL A 481 20.47 8.02 -50.57
CA VAL A 481 19.09 8.30 -50.93
C VAL A 481 18.88 8.01 -52.41
N LYS A 482 17.90 7.17 -52.72
CA LYS A 482 17.43 6.90 -54.07
C LYS A 482 15.97 7.32 -54.20
N ILE A 483 15.71 8.24 -55.12
CA ILE A 483 14.35 8.62 -55.51
C ILE A 483 13.94 7.68 -56.65
N ILE A 484 12.75 7.12 -56.55
CA ILE A 484 12.14 6.23 -57.54
C ILE A 484 10.87 6.96 -58.00
N GLN A 485 10.86 7.37 -59.26
CA GLN A 485 9.72 8.03 -59.89
C GLN A 485 8.69 7.00 -60.35
#